data_AF-A0A7J9C3U3-F1
#
_entry.id   AF-A0A7J9C3U3-F1
#
_cell.length_a   1.000
_cell.length_b   1.000
_cell.length_c   1.000
_cell.angle_alpha   90.00
_cell.angle_beta   90.00
_cell.angle_gamma   90.00
#
_symmetry.space_group_name_H-M   'P 1'
#
loop_
_entity.id
_entity.type
_entity.pdbx_description
1 polymer ?
#
loop_
_entity_poly.entity_id
_entity_poly.type
_entity_poly.pdbx_seq_one_letter_code
_entity_poly.pdbx_strand_id
1 'polypeptide(L)'
;MGFALLPVLVSVLTIQYSAAQSFKCSSSYPSTCHALVGYITVNNTNLGAIQSLFSVKNLRSLLGANNLPLNTKRSYAIPAQQVIKVPINCLCNNNTGTSSGAPIYTVQPGDGLYHIAAEVFSRLLLFQQIAAANNIRDVNLITIGDKLKIPLPCSCDEVDGQKVVHYAHMVKSGSSLGEIAQEFGTNEETLARINGIKADSDLKADQPIDVPLKACNSSISGDSFDFPLLAANGTYLFTANGCVKCMCDAANNWTKVYIFKPLTISGILALQSANFHIIYNYAVLVRLHCEPSQNKPSKWDTCPSMKCQGAEGLSIGNSTAAGCNRSTCSYAGFNNSTIMTTLVQDSSSCSRTASPPSNDVSRINSSWDCLFILVVLCFHLFQ
;
A
#
# COMPACT_ATOMS: atom_id res chain seq x y z
N MET A 1 4.62 -76.21 4.80
CA MET A 1 3.75 -75.03 4.94
C MET A 1 4.65 -73.80 5.05
N GLY A 2 4.92 -73.13 3.93
CA GLY A 2 5.79 -71.96 3.89
C GLY A 2 4.99 -70.68 4.08
N PHE A 3 5.36 -69.86 5.06
CA PHE A 3 4.79 -68.53 5.27
C PHE A 3 5.42 -67.54 4.28
N ALA A 4 4.61 -66.99 3.39
CA ALA A 4 5.00 -65.88 2.52
C ALA A 4 4.99 -64.58 3.33
N LEU A 5 6.15 -63.94 3.47
CA LEU A 5 6.30 -62.58 3.98
C LEU A 5 5.81 -61.59 2.91
N LEU A 6 4.68 -60.92 3.15
CA LEU A 6 4.27 -59.74 2.37
C LEU A 6 5.17 -58.55 2.73
N PRO A 7 5.73 -57.81 1.75
CA PRO A 7 6.44 -56.58 2.03
C PRO A 7 5.42 -55.47 2.35
N VAL A 8 5.50 -54.91 3.56
CA VAL A 8 4.78 -53.70 3.94
C VAL A 8 5.39 -52.54 3.18
N LEU A 9 4.65 -52.02 2.20
CA LEU A 9 5.00 -50.81 1.46
C LEU A 9 4.87 -49.62 2.42
N VAL A 10 5.98 -49.19 3.03
CA VAL A 10 6.03 -47.93 3.80
C VAL A 10 5.98 -46.79 2.79
N SER A 11 4.79 -46.26 2.56
CA SER A 11 4.60 -45.00 1.83
C SER A 11 5.21 -43.87 2.65
N VAL A 12 6.45 -43.50 2.31
CA VAL A 12 7.06 -42.26 2.79
C VAL A 12 6.26 -41.11 2.19
N LEU A 13 5.33 -40.55 2.97
CA LEU A 13 4.74 -39.25 2.69
C LEU A 13 5.87 -38.23 2.70
N THR A 14 6.39 -37.91 1.53
CA THR A 14 7.18 -36.70 1.34
C THR A 14 6.23 -35.54 1.58
N ILE A 15 6.28 -34.98 2.79
CA ILE A 15 5.68 -33.68 3.06
C ILE A 15 6.44 -32.71 2.16
N GLN A 16 5.86 -32.41 1.00
CA GLN A 16 6.31 -31.29 0.18
C GLN A 16 6.04 -30.04 1.00
N TYR A 17 7.06 -29.61 1.76
CA TYR A 17 7.10 -28.29 2.35
C TYR A 17 7.03 -27.31 1.17
N SER A 18 5.83 -26.79 0.90
CA SER A 18 5.69 -25.63 0.03
C SER A 18 6.50 -24.52 0.68
N ALA A 19 7.66 -24.21 0.08
CA ALA A 19 8.51 -23.14 0.55
C ALA A 19 7.66 -21.87 0.62
N ALA A 20 7.62 -21.20 1.77
CA ALA A 20 7.08 -19.84 1.81
C ALA A 20 7.97 -19.02 0.88
N GLN A 21 7.42 -18.68 -0.27
CA GLN A 21 8.18 -18.11 -1.35
C GLN A 21 8.45 -16.65 -1.02
N SER A 22 9.71 -16.22 -1.08
CA SER A 22 10.01 -14.79 -1.04
C SER A 22 9.18 -14.09 -2.11
N PHE A 23 8.66 -12.90 -1.81
CA PHE A 23 7.81 -12.20 -2.78
C PHE A 23 8.60 -11.85 -4.03
N LYS A 24 7.96 -12.05 -5.18
CA LYS A 24 8.53 -11.72 -6.47
C LYS A 24 8.72 -10.21 -6.56
N CYS A 25 9.90 -9.79 -6.99
CA CYS A 25 10.16 -8.39 -7.30
C CYS A 25 11.01 -8.29 -8.56
N SER A 26 10.39 -7.97 -9.68
CA SER A 26 10.90 -8.06 -11.06
C SER A 26 11.94 -7.01 -11.46
N SER A 27 12.36 -6.13 -10.55
CA SER A 27 13.39 -5.13 -10.83
C SER A 27 14.73 -5.78 -11.22
N SER A 28 15.21 -5.47 -12.44
CA SER A 28 16.52 -5.95 -12.93
C SER A 28 17.71 -5.29 -12.25
N TYR A 29 17.48 -4.19 -11.52
CA TYR A 29 18.48 -3.48 -10.73
C TYR A 29 18.02 -3.35 -9.27
N PRO A 30 18.95 -3.21 -8.31
CA PRO A 30 18.61 -2.95 -6.93
C PRO A 30 17.69 -1.72 -6.80
N SER A 31 16.47 -1.92 -6.30
CA SER A 31 15.52 -0.85 -6.06
C SER A 31 14.98 -0.94 -4.64
N THR A 32 14.61 0.20 -4.07
CA THR A 32 14.11 0.27 -2.69
C THR A 32 12.76 0.97 -2.64
N CYS A 33 11.89 0.49 -1.76
CA CYS A 33 10.59 1.09 -1.50
C CYS A 33 10.18 0.86 -0.04
N HIS A 34 9.04 1.42 0.35
CA HIS A 34 8.40 1.10 1.62
C HIS A 34 7.37 0.00 1.43
N ALA A 35 7.37 -0.98 2.33
CA ALA A 35 6.40 -2.06 2.39
C ALA A 35 5.91 -2.25 3.82
N LEU A 36 4.87 -3.05 4.00
CA LEU A 36 4.31 -3.39 5.30
C LEU A 36 4.39 -4.91 5.51
N VAL A 37 4.56 -5.33 6.77
CA VAL A 37 4.38 -6.74 7.16
C VAL A 37 3.33 -6.83 8.27
N GLY A 38 2.49 -7.86 8.22
CA GLY A 38 1.45 -8.12 9.21
C GLY A 38 1.97 -9.01 10.32
N TYR A 39 2.49 -8.41 11.39
CA TYR A 39 2.97 -9.17 12.54
C TYR A 39 1.81 -9.57 13.45
N ILE A 40 1.65 -10.87 13.71
CA ILE A 40 0.68 -11.39 14.68
C ILE A 40 1.38 -11.51 16.03
N THR A 41 0.87 -10.85 17.07
CA THR A 41 1.45 -10.96 18.41
C THR A 41 1.23 -12.36 18.98
N VAL A 42 2.31 -13.11 19.28
CA VAL A 42 2.19 -14.46 19.86
C VAL A 42 1.70 -14.40 21.31
N ASN A 43 2.26 -13.48 22.09
CA ASN A 43 1.94 -13.25 23.50
C ASN A 43 1.53 -11.79 23.71
N ASN A 44 0.93 -11.51 24.88
CA ASN A 44 0.69 -10.12 25.30
C ASN A 44 2.02 -9.34 25.29
N THR A 45 2.02 -8.20 24.60
CA THR A 45 3.22 -7.39 24.37
C THR A 45 2.87 -5.90 24.39
N ASN A 46 3.75 -5.04 23.89
CA ASN A 46 3.49 -3.61 23.71
C ASN A 46 4.18 -3.07 22.44
N LEU A 47 3.78 -1.87 22.01
CA LEU A 47 4.35 -1.22 20.82
C LEU A 47 5.87 -1.06 20.90
N GLY A 48 6.42 -0.80 22.09
CA GLY A 48 7.86 -0.65 22.30
C GLY A 48 8.63 -1.94 22.02
N ALA A 49 8.10 -3.08 22.44
CA ALA A 49 8.69 -4.39 22.17
C ALA A 49 8.65 -4.72 20.66
N ILE A 50 7.52 -4.48 19.99
CA ILE A 50 7.40 -4.67 18.53
C ILE A 50 8.35 -3.73 17.79
N GLN A 51 8.40 -2.45 18.21
CA GLN A 51 9.32 -1.46 17.63
C GLN A 51 10.77 -1.94 17.73
N SER A 52 11.19 -2.49 18.88
CA SER A 52 12.53 -3.03 19.07
C SER A 52 12.79 -4.29 18.25
N LEU A 53 11.85 -5.25 18.26
CA LEU A 53 11.95 -6.51 17.52
C LEU A 53 12.16 -6.28 16.01
N PHE A 54 11.41 -5.35 15.44
CA PHE A 54 11.50 -5.01 14.01
C PHE A 54 12.52 -3.91 13.71
N SER A 55 13.28 -3.43 14.70
CA SER A 55 14.26 -2.36 14.55
C SER A 55 13.68 -1.07 13.92
N VAL A 56 12.41 -0.76 14.20
CA VAL A 56 11.73 0.44 13.69
C VAL A 56 12.27 1.67 14.42
N LYS A 57 13.01 2.52 13.70
CA LYS A 57 13.73 3.67 14.30
C LYS A 57 12.83 4.64 15.07
N ASN A 58 11.69 4.99 14.49
CA ASN A 58 10.78 5.99 15.07
C ASN A 58 9.41 5.37 15.38
N LEU A 59 8.94 5.50 16.64
CA LEU A 59 7.63 4.97 17.05
C LEU A 59 6.51 5.47 16.15
N ARG A 60 6.55 6.74 15.76
CA ARG A 60 5.55 7.36 14.88
C ARG A 60 5.35 6.65 13.53
N SER A 61 6.35 5.95 13.02
CA SER A 61 6.21 5.14 11.80
C SER A 61 5.35 3.92 12.05
N LEU A 62 5.52 3.26 13.21
CA LEU A 62 4.67 2.14 13.63
C LEU A 62 3.23 2.61 13.93
N LEU A 63 3.08 3.76 14.60
CA LEU A 63 1.76 4.36 14.84
C LEU A 63 1.05 4.67 13.51
N GLY A 64 1.77 5.27 12.56
CA GLY A 64 1.25 5.64 11.25
C GLY A 64 0.78 4.47 10.41
N ALA A 65 1.52 3.35 10.43
CA ALA A 65 1.11 2.12 9.74
C ALA A 65 -0.18 1.50 10.31
N ASN A 66 -0.58 1.87 11.52
CA ASN A 66 -1.76 1.34 12.23
C ASN A 66 -2.80 2.42 12.56
N ASN A 67 -2.68 3.63 12.01
CA ASN A 67 -3.52 4.79 12.29
C ASN A 67 -3.72 5.09 13.79
N LEU A 68 -2.70 4.84 14.62
CA LEU A 68 -2.78 5.10 16.05
C LEU A 68 -2.50 6.59 16.34
N PRO A 69 -3.13 7.19 17.37
CA PRO A 69 -2.85 8.59 17.73
C PRO A 69 -1.38 8.85 18.06
N LEU A 70 -0.84 10.03 17.71
CA LEU A 70 0.58 10.37 17.91
C LEU A 70 1.02 10.45 19.38
N ASN A 71 0.09 10.61 20.31
CA ASN A 71 0.34 10.58 21.76
C ASN A 71 0.40 9.14 22.33
N THR A 72 0.18 8.12 21.51
CA THR A 72 0.27 6.71 21.91
C THR A 72 1.70 6.38 22.34
N LYS A 73 1.84 5.85 23.56
CA LYS A 73 3.14 5.57 24.19
C LYS A 73 3.69 4.21 23.76
N ARG A 74 5.01 4.04 23.88
CA ARG A 74 5.68 2.73 23.70
C ARG A 74 5.09 1.62 24.59
N SER A 75 4.59 1.98 25.77
CA SER A 75 3.99 1.04 26.73
C SER A 75 2.55 0.63 26.38
N TYR A 76 1.98 1.12 25.27
CA TYR A 76 0.63 0.73 24.85
C TYR A 76 0.57 -0.80 24.67
N ALA A 77 -0.27 -1.43 25.50
CA ALA A 77 -0.39 -2.87 25.58
C ALA A 77 -1.13 -3.41 24.35
N ILE A 78 -0.61 -4.52 23.82
CA ILE A 78 -1.18 -5.22 22.67
C ILE A 78 -1.43 -6.65 23.11
N PRO A 79 -2.71 -7.11 23.15
CA PRO A 79 -3.03 -8.49 23.43
C PRO A 79 -2.38 -9.46 22.44
N ALA A 80 -2.27 -10.73 22.81
CA ALA A 80 -1.96 -11.80 21.87
C ALA A 80 -2.99 -11.87 20.72
N GLN A 81 -2.58 -12.45 19.60
CA GLN A 81 -3.38 -12.66 18.38
C GLN A 81 -3.87 -11.35 17.72
N GLN A 82 -3.17 -10.25 17.94
CA GLN A 82 -3.44 -8.98 17.26
C GLN A 82 -2.50 -8.80 16.08
N VAL A 83 -3.03 -8.32 14.96
CA VAL A 83 -2.24 -7.97 13.78
C VAL A 83 -1.75 -6.53 13.91
N ILE A 84 -0.44 -6.35 13.86
CA ILE A 84 0.21 -5.04 13.83
C ILE A 84 0.94 -4.89 12.50
N LYS A 85 0.56 -3.87 11.72
CA LYS A 85 1.26 -3.51 10.48
C LYS A 85 2.59 -2.87 10.85
N VAL A 86 3.69 -3.48 10.43
CA VAL A 86 5.03 -2.96 10.69
C VAL A 86 5.63 -2.43 9.38
N PRO A 87 6.05 -1.15 9.33
CA PRO A 87 6.71 -0.61 8.15
C PRO A 87 8.14 -1.12 8.04
N ILE A 88 8.50 -1.56 6.84
CA ILE A 88 9.85 -2.01 6.50
C ILE A 88 10.34 -1.29 5.24
N ASN A 89 11.66 -1.17 5.13
CA ASN A 89 12.28 -0.77 3.87
C ASN A 89 12.54 -2.04 3.07
N CYS A 90 11.98 -2.13 1.87
CA CYS A 90 12.20 -3.24 0.97
C CYS A 90 13.44 -2.98 0.09
N LEU A 91 14.21 -4.02 -0.17
CA LEU A 91 15.22 -4.07 -1.22
C LEU A 91 14.82 -5.18 -2.19
N CYS A 92 14.56 -4.80 -3.43
CA CYS A 92 14.39 -5.73 -4.52
C CYS A 92 15.71 -6.02 -5.19
N ASN A 93 16.08 -7.30 -5.23
CA ASN A 93 17.30 -7.76 -5.88
C ASN A 93 17.12 -9.21 -6.36
N ASN A 94 17.68 -9.55 -7.52
CA ASN A 94 17.64 -10.90 -8.08
C ASN A 94 16.22 -11.50 -8.12
N ASN A 95 15.24 -10.75 -8.63
CA ASN A 95 13.83 -11.16 -8.76
C ASN A 95 13.07 -11.39 -7.44
N THR A 96 13.65 -11.02 -6.29
CA THR A 96 13.02 -11.18 -4.97
C THR A 96 13.12 -9.89 -4.17
N GLY A 97 12.09 -9.59 -3.38
CA GLY A 97 12.13 -8.48 -2.43
C GLY A 97 12.25 -8.98 -1.00
N THR A 98 13.19 -8.39 -0.26
CA THR A 98 13.40 -8.68 1.18
C THR A 98 13.68 -7.40 1.94
N SER A 99 13.40 -7.39 3.25
CA SER A 99 13.67 -6.23 4.08
C SER A 99 15.16 -5.85 4.11
N SER A 100 15.45 -4.57 3.89
CA SER A 100 16.78 -4.02 3.71
C SER A 100 17.41 -3.63 5.03
N GLY A 101 18.41 -4.41 5.47
CA GLY A 101 19.27 -4.09 6.63
C GLY A 101 18.60 -4.18 8.01
N ALA A 102 17.29 -4.42 8.08
CA ALA A 102 16.52 -4.59 9.31
C ALA A 102 15.31 -5.52 9.06
N PRO A 103 14.81 -6.24 10.08
CA PRO A 103 15.36 -6.31 11.43
C PRO A 103 16.66 -7.10 11.53
N ILE A 104 17.45 -6.77 12.55
CA ILE A 104 18.58 -7.57 13.02
C ILE A 104 18.18 -8.19 14.35
N TYR A 105 18.09 -9.52 14.41
CA TYR A 105 17.76 -10.25 15.62
C TYR A 105 19.03 -10.77 16.29
N THR A 106 19.13 -10.58 17.60
CA THR A 106 20.23 -11.13 18.40
C THR A 106 19.78 -12.46 18.99
N VAL A 107 20.48 -13.54 18.66
CA VAL A 107 20.17 -14.90 19.15
C VAL A 107 20.18 -14.94 20.67
N GLN A 108 19.10 -15.44 21.26
CA GLN A 108 18.89 -15.59 22.69
C GLN A 108 19.20 -17.03 23.15
N PRO A 109 19.39 -17.26 24.46
CA PRO A 109 19.55 -18.61 25.00
C PRO A 109 18.36 -19.52 24.63
N GLY A 110 18.66 -20.69 24.06
CA GLY A 110 17.66 -21.67 23.65
C GLY A 110 17.06 -21.45 22.25
N ASP A 111 17.48 -20.42 21.52
CA ASP A 111 17.01 -20.19 20.16
C ASP A 111 17.53 -21.25 19.18
N GLY A 112 16.63 -21.63 18.27
CA GLY A 112 16.96 -22.25 16.98
C GLY A 112 16.34 -21.43 15.85
N LEU A 113 16.87 -21.56 14.62
CA LEU A 113 16.36 -20.78 13.48
C LEU A 113 14.86 -21.05 13.21
N TYR A 114 14.39 -22.27 13.47
CA TYR A 114 12.96 -22.61 13.38
C TYR A 114 12.11 -21.82 14.38
N HIS A 115 12.51 -21.78 15.65
CA HIS A 115 11.81 -21.00 16.69
C HIS A 115 11.77 -19.51 16.33
N ILE A 116 12.90 -18.96 15.88
CA ILE A 116 12.98 -17.55 15.46
C ILE A 116 12.00 -17.27 14.31
N ALA A 117 11.98 -18.12 13.29
CA ALA A 117 11.09 -17.94 12.15
C ALA A 117 9.61 -18.13 12.53
N ALA A 118 9.28 -19.23 13.20
CA ALA A 118 7.90 -19.66 13.42
C ALA A 118 7.22 -18.94 14.58
N GLU A 119 7.95 -18.56 15.63
CA GLU A 119 7.39 -18.00 16.85
C GLU A 119 7.77 -16.53 17.01
N VAL A 120 9.06 -16.19 16.94
CA VAL A 120 9.51 -14.81 17.16
C VAL A 120 9.01 -13.87 16.05
N PHE A 121 9.16 -14.26 14.79
CA PHE A 121 8.66 -13.53 13.62
C PHE A 121 7.34 -14.09 13.08
N SER A 122 6.64 -14.91 13.87
CA SER A 122 5.27 -15.35 13.62
C SER A 122 5.04 -15.87 12.20
N ARG A 123 5.96 -16.72 11.71
CA ARG A 123 5.89 -17.39 10.40
C ARG A 123 5.92 -16.46 9.19
N LEU A 124 6.33 -15.20 9.36
CA LEU A 124 6.51 -14.25 8.24
C LEU A 124 7.58 -14.69 7.23
N LEU A 125 8.42 -15.65 7.60
CA LEU A 125 9.46 -16.24 6.77
C LEU A 125 9.81 -17.64 7.29
N LEU A 126 10.52 -18.41 6.48
CA LEU A 126 11.07 -19.71 6.85
C LEU A 126 12.49 -19.57 7.43
N PHE A 127 12.88 -20.54 8.24
CA PHE A 127 14.21 -20.59 8.83
C PHE A 127 15.31 -20.74 7.78
N GLN A 128 15.04 -21.41 6.65
CA GLN A 128 15.98 -21.53 5.52
C GLN A 128 16.28 -20.16 4.90
N GLN A 129 15.31 -19.24 4.88
CA GLN A 129 15.52 -17.88 4.39
C GLN A 129 16.43 -17.10 5.33
N ILE A 130 16.27 -17.27 6.65
CA ILE A 130 17.21 -16.71 7.64
C ILE A 130 18.61 -17.30 7.43
N ALA A 131 18.73 -18.62 7.29
CA ALA A 131 20.02 -19.27 7.07
C ALA A 131 20.72 -18.74 5.80
N ALA A 132 20.00 -18.69 4.69
CA ALA A 132 20.52 -18.21 3.41
C ALA A 132 20.97 -16.73 3.49
N ALA A 133 20.16 -15.85 4.07
CA ALA A 133 20.49 -14.43 4.20
C ALA A 133 21.70 -14.14 5.11
N ASN A 134 22.06 -15.09 5.97
CA ASN A 134 23.19 -15.00 6.91
C ASN A 134 24.35 -15.93 6.55
N ASN A 135 24.32 -16.60 5.40
CA ASN A 135 25.34 -17.57 4.97
C ASN A 135 25.58 -18.72 5.99
N ILE A 136 24.52 -19.13 6.69
CA ILE A 136 24.58 -20.23 7.66
C ILE A 136 24.44 -21.56 6.90
N ARG A 137 25.48 -22.39 6.98
CA ARG A 137 25.51 -23.71 6.30
C ARG A 137 24.84 -24.80 7.12
N ASP A 138 25.11 -24.83 8.43
CA ASP A 138 24.45 -25.75 9.35
C ASP A 138 23.43 -24.97 10.19
N VAL A 139 22.15 -25.22 9.91
CA VAL A 139 21.01 -24.52 10.52
C VAL A 139 20.87 -24.80 12.02
N ASN A 140 21.56 -25.82 12.54
CA ASN A 140 21.56 -26.17 13.97
C ASN A 140 22.68 -25.47 14.74
N LEU A 141 23.61 -24.80 14.06
CA LEU A 141 24.77 -24.14 14.66
C LEU A 141 24.60 -22.62 14.60
N ILE A 142 23.80 -22.10 15.53
CA ILE A 142 23.75 -20.66 15.85
C ILE A 142 24.21 -20.45 17.30
N THR A 143 24.90 -19.34 17.54
CA THR A 143 25.46 -19.02 18.86
C THR A 143 24.71 -17.87 19.50
N ILE A 144 24.52 -17.92 20.82
CA ILE A 144 23.94 -16.82 21.60
C ILE A 144 24.73 -15.55 21.34
N GLY A 145 24.04 -14.45 21.05
CA GLY A 145 24.65 -13.16 20.71
C GLY A 145 24.90 -12.94 19.22
N ASP A 146 24.75 -13.97 18.38
CA ASP A 146 24.83 -13.80 16.92
C ASP A 146 23.77 -12.81 16.43
N LYS A 147 24.15 -11.96 15.48
CA LYS A 147 23.27 -10.97 14.86
C LYS A 147 22.80 -11.46 13.51
N LEU A 148 21.55 -11.91 13.46
CA LEU A 148 20.92 -12.46 12.27
C LEU A 148 20.13 -11.38 11.54
N LYS A 149 20.42 -11.19 10.25
CA LYS A 149 19.53 -10.49 9.32
C LYS A 149 18.26 -11.29 9.14
N ILE A 150 17.11 -10.64 9.29
CA ILE A 150 15.81 -11.28 9.10
C ILE A 150 15.22 -10.77 7.79
N PRO A 151 15.26 -11.57 6.70
CA PRO A 151 14.84 -11.14 5.37
C PRO A 151 13.33 -11.25 5.20
N LEU A 152 12.58 -10.30 5.78
CA LEU A 152 11.11 -10.31 5.69
C LEU A 152 10.66 -10.11 4.23
N PRO A 153 9.64 -10.84 3.75
CA PRO A 153 9.20 -10.75 2.36
C PRO A 153 8.53 -9.41 2.06
N CYS A 154 8.84 -8.85 0.89
CA CYS A 154 8.26 -7.60 0.40
C CYS A 154 8.43 -7.49 -1.11
N SER A 155 7.81 -6.50 -1.76
CA SER A 155 8.06 -6.18 -3.16
C SER A 155 7.96 -4.66 -3.39
N CYS A 156 8.48 -4.21 -4.51
CA CYS A 156 8.42 -2.83 -5.01
C CYS A 156 7.81 -2.76 -6.43
N ASP A 157 7.27 -3.87 -6.91
CA ASP A 157 6.72 -3.95 -8.26
C ASP A 157 5.45 -3.12 -8.40
N GLU A 158 5.19 -2.64 -9.60
CA GLU A 158 3.87 -2.13 -9.93
C GLU A 158 2.91 -3.29 -10.17
N VAL A 159 1.68 -3.15 -9.71
CA VAL A 159 0.63 -4.15 -9.91
C VAL A 159 -0.44 -3.54 -10.79
N ASP A 160 -0.68 -4.16 -11.95
CA ASP A 160 -1.63 -3.71 -12.96
C ASP A 160 -1.40 -2.24 -13.40
N GLY A 161 -0.12 -1.87 -13.53
CA GLY A 161 0.32 -0.52 -13.93
C GLY A 161 0.16 0.54 -12.84
N GLN A 162 -0.07 0.14 -11.58
CA GLN A 162 -0.21 1.04 -10.45
C GLN A 162 0.88 0.80 -9.40
N LYS A 163 1.38 1.90 -8.84
CA LYS A 163 2.27 1.87 -7.67
C LYS A 163 1.44 1.56 -6.42
N VAL A 164 1.82 0.51 -5.69
CA VAL A 164 1.08 0.01 -4.53
C VAL A 164 1.98 -0.12 -3.31
N VAL A 165 1.38 -0.16 -2.13
CA VAL A 165 2.10 -0.55 -0.91
C VAL A 165 1.95 -2.06 -0.77
N HIS A 166 3.04 -2.80 -0.99
CA HIS A 166 3.05 -4.24 -0.76
C HIS A 166 2.92 -4.54 0.73
N TYR A 167 1.98 -5.41 1.07
CA TYR A 167 1.70 -5.83 2.43
C TYR A 167 1.81 -7.35 2.54
N ALA A 168 2.77 -7.84 3.33
CA ALA A 168 2.84 -9.25 3.68
C ALA A 168 1.73 -9.58 4.68
N HIS A 169 0.60 -10.04 4.17
CA HIS A 169 -0.58 -10.40 4.94
C HIS A 169 -0.51 -11.86 5.35
N MET A 170 -0.62 -12.13 6.66
CA MET A 170 -0.70 -13.49 7.17
C MET A 170 -2.11 -14.05 6.97
N VAL A 171 -2.22 -15.13 6.19
CA VAL A 171 -3.50 -15.79 5.91
C VAL A 171 -4.03 -16.45 7.18
N LYS A 172 -5.24 -16.09 7.59
CA LYS A 172 -5.91 -16.72 8.74
C LYS A 172 -6.46 -18.09 8.34
N SER A 173 -6.56 -18.98 9.32
CA SER A 173 -7.19 -20.29 9.11
C SER A 173 -8.63 -20.14 8.64
N GLY A 174 -8.97 -20.80 7.53
CA GLY A 174 -10.30 -20.77 6.92
C GLY A 174 -10.59 -19.58 6.00
N SER A 175 -9.64 -18.65 5.81
CA SER A 175 -9.82 -17.53 4.86
C SER A 175 -9.83 -18.00 3.40
N SER A 176 -10.56 -17.26 2.57
CA SER A 176 -10.53 -17.35 1.10
C SER A 176 -9.81 -16.15 0.46
N LEU A 177 -9.38 -16.30 -0.80
CA LEU A 177 -8.79 -15.18 -1.55
C LEU A 177 -9.79 -14.04 -1.78
N GLY A 178 -11.03 -14.37 -2.13
CA GLY A 178 -12.10 -13.38 -2.31
C GLY A 178 -12.34 -12.52 -1.06
N GLU A 179 -12.39 -13.11 0.13
CA GLU A 179 -12.54 -12.37 1.40
C GLU A 179 -11.35 -11.45 1.66
N ILE A 180 -10.12 -11.92 1.45
CA ILE A 180 -8.91 -11.11 1.63
C ILE A 180 -8.89 -9.97 0.60
N ALA A 181 -9.25 -10.26 -0.66
CA ALA A 181 -9.31 -9.27 -1.71
C ALA A 181 -10.33 -8.17 -1.38
N GLN A 182 -11.50 -8.56 -0.86
CA GLN A 182 -12.52 -7.64 -0.39
C GLN A 182 -12.05 -6.80 0.81
N GLU A 183 -11.42 -7.42 1.81
CA GLU A 183 -10.89 -6.74 3.01
C GLU A 183 -9.93 -5.61 2.64
N PHE A 184 -9.05 -5.84 1.66
CA PHE A 184 -8.03 -4.88 1.26
C PHE A 184 -8.36 -4.06 0.00
N GLY A 185 -9.56 -4.23 -0.56
CA GLY A 185 -10.02 -3.49 -1.74
C GLY A 185 -9.20 -3.76 -3.01
N THR A 186 -8.69 -4.99 -3.15
CA THR A 186 -7.97 -5.47 -4.34
C THR A 186 -8.84 -6.43 -5.16
N ASN A 187 -8.30 -6.96 -6.26
CA ASN A 187 -8.96 -7.94 -7.11
C ASN A 187 -8.43 -9.35 -6.80
N GLU A 188 -9.31 -10.33 -6.71
CA GLU A 188 -8.97 -11.73 -6.40
C GLU A 188 -8.07 -12.38 -7.44
N GLU A 189 -8.31 -12.14 -8.73
CA GLU A 189 -7.47 -12.62 -9.83
C GLU A 189 -6.07 -11.99 -9.78
N THR A 190 -6.00 -10.68 -9.52
CA THR A 190 -4.72 -9.98 -9.30
C THR A 190 -3.97 -10.59 -8.11
N LEU A 191 -4.67 -10.83 -6.99
CA LEU A 191 -4.09 -11.39 -5.77
C LEU A 191 -3.56 -12.81 -6.00
N ALA A 192 -4.35 -13.65 -6.68
CA ALA A 192 -3.94 -15.00 -7.07
C ALA A 192 -2.70 -14.98 -7.98
N ARG A 193 -2.72 -14.13 -9.01
CA ARG A 193 -1.66 -14.00 -10.01
C ARG A 193 -0.31 -13.61 -9.41
N ILE A 194 -0.25 -12.57 -8.56
CA ILE A 194 1.01 -12.11 -7.99
C ILE A 194 1.59 -13.09 -6.95
N ASN A 195 0.74 -13.91 -6.34
CA ASN A 195 1.13 -14.93 -5.37
C ASN A 195 1.31 -16.33 -5.99
N GLY A 196 1.07 -16.49 -7.30
CA GLY A 196 1.19 -17.77 -7.98
C GLY A 196 0.15 -18.82 -7.54
N ILE A 197 -0.97 -18.39 -6.97
CA ILE A 197 -2.06 -19.26 -6.51
C ILE A 197 -2.92 -19.63 -7.72
N LYS A 198 -3.11 -20.94 -7.96
CA LYS A 198 -3.87 -21.46 -9.11
C LYS A 198 -5.23 -22.03 -8.70
N ALA A 199 -5.31 -22.53 -7.47
CA ALA A 199 -6.53 -23.03 -6.86
C ALA A 199 -6.58 -22.60 -5.39
N ASP A 200 -7.78 -22.53 -4.82
CA ASP A 200 -7.99 -22.18 -3.40
C ASP A 200 -7.21 -23.09 -2.45
N SER A 201 -6.96 -24.35 -2.85
CA SER A 201 -6.13 -25.29 -2.08
C SER A 201 -4.68 -24.84 -1.93
N ASP A 202 -4.18 -23.93 -2.77
CA ASP A 202 -2.83 -23.39 -2.68
C ASP A 202 -2.73 -22.25 -1.65
N LEU A 203 -3.87 -21.64 -1.27
CA LEU A 203 -3.91 -20.66 -0.18
C LEU A 203 -3.74 -21.39 1.16
N LYS A 204 -2.57 -21.21 1.79
CA LYS A 204 -2.25 -21.86 3.06
C LYS A 204 -2.42 -20.90 4.23
N ALA A 205 -3.15 -21.36 5.24
CA ALA A 205 -3.20 -20.70 6.53
C ALA A 205 -1.78 -20.58 7.13
N ASP A 206 -1.58 -19.52 7.92
CA ASP A 206 -0.32 -19.21 8.60
C ASP A 206 0.88 -19.05 7.64
N GLN A 207 0.62 -18.68 6.38
CA GLN A 207 1.63 -18.24 5.43
C GLN A 207 1.37 -16.80 5.00
N PRO A 208 2.42 -15.98 4.83
CA PRO A 208 2.27 -14.63 4.30
C PRO A 208 2.02 -14.67 2.79
N ILE A 209 1.07 -13.88 2.32
CA ILE A 209 0.86 -13.56 0.91
C ILE A 209 1.07 -12.07 0.66
N ASP A 210 1.46 -11.72 -0.55
CA ASP A 210 1.60 -10.34 -0.99
C ASP A 210 0.24 -9.75 -1.33
N VAL A 211 -0.18 -8.74 -0.58
CA VAL A 211 -1.40 -7.98 -0.85
C VAL A 211 -1.02 -6.58 -1.36
N PRO A 212 -1.45 -6.20 -2.59
CA PRO A 212 -1.10 -4.92 -3.17
C PRO A 212 -2.08 -3.85 -2.68
N LEU A 213 -1.74 -3.17 -1.58
CA LEU A 213 -2.60 -2.13 -1.03
C LEU A 213 -2.59 -0.90 -1.93
N LYS A 214 -3.77 -0.46 -2.36
CA LYS A 214 -3.94 0.79 -3.11
C LYS A 214 -3.47 1.97 -2.26
N ALA A 215 -2.59 2.77 -2.83
CA ALA A 215 -2.11 4.01 -2.24
C ALA A 215 -2.98 5.18 -2.69
N CYS A 216 -3.06 6.22 -1.85
CA CYS A 216 -3.65 7.49 -2.26
C CYS A 216 -2.85 8.17 -3.37
N ASN A 217 -3.54 8.81 -4.31
CA ASN A 217 -2.90 9.56 -5.38
C ASN A 217 -2.22 10.82 -4.81
N SER A 218 -0.97 11.05 -5.18
CA SER A 218 -0.18 12.20 -4.72
C SER A 218 0.22 13.10 -5.90
N SER A 219 0.74 14.29 -5.59
CA SER A 219 1.29 15.22 -6.58
C SER A 219 2.81 15.31 -6.50
N ILE A 220 3.44 14.23 -6.04
CA ILE A 220 4.88 14.20 -5.75
C ILE A 220 5.66 14.06 -7.05
N SER A 221 6.60 14.98 -7.25
CA SER A 221 7.46 15.01 -8.42
C SER A 221 8.33 13.76 -8.50
N GLY A 222 8.57 13.25 -9.72
CA GLY A 222 9.50 12.15 -9.99
C GLY A 222 10.92 12.41 -9.50
N ASP A 223 11.31 13.68 -9.41
CA ASP A 223 12.65 14.10 -8.94
C ASP A 223 12.75 14.25 -7.41
N SER A 224 11.67 13.98 -6.68
CA SER A 224 11.66 14.07 -5.22
C SER A 224 12.41 12.90 -4.57
N PHE A 225 13.09 13.16 -3.46
CA PHE A 225 13.78 12.11 -2.69
C PHE A 225 12.87 11.09 -2.04
N ASP A 226 11.58 11.40 -1.91
CA ASP A 226 10.57 10.48 -1.43
C ASP A 226 9.64 9.97 -2.52
N PHE A 227 9.90 10.22 -3.81
CA PHE A 227 9.11 9.62 -4.87
C PHE A 227 9.22 8.09 -4.82
N PRO A 228 8.10 7.33 -4.92
CA PRO A 228 6.72 7.74 -5.21
C PRO A 228 5.79 7.78 -3.97
N LEU A 229 6.23 8.31 -2.83
CA LEU A 229 5.60 8.31 -1.49
C LEU A 229 4.19 7.72 -1.43
N LEU A 230 4.12 6.46 -1.00
CA LEU A 230 2.89 5.69 -0.99
C LEU A 230 2.39 5.56 0.45
N ALA A 231 1.14 5.93 0.67
CA ALA A 231 0.41 5.66 1.90
C ALA A 231 -0.86 4.88 1.54
N ALA A 232 -1.00 3.69 2.14
CA ALA A 232 -2.20 2.85 1.99
C ALA A 232 -3.38 3.43 2.77
N ASN A 233 -4.59 3.04 2.41
CA ASN A 233 -5.79 3.48 3.13
C ASN A 233 -5.71 3.18 4.63
N GLY A 234 -6.10 4.15 5.46
CA GLY A 234 -6.04 4.05 6.91
C GLY A 234 -4.61 4.05 7.45
N THR A 235 -3.69 4.74 6.76
CA THR A 235 -2.32 4.94 7.25
C THR A 235 -1.91 6.39 7.12
N TYR A 236 -0.97 6.79 7.98
CA TYR A 236 -0.26 8.05 7.81
C TYR A 236 1.25 7.82 7.93
N LEU A 237 2.03 8.75 7.38
CA LEU A 237 3.49 8.72 7.41
C LEU A 237 4.04 10.14 7.57
N PHE A 238 5.35 10.26 7.80
CA PHE A 238 6.03 11.54 7.72
C PHE A 238 7.17 11.46 6.73
N THR A 239 7.35 12.55 6.00
CA THR A 239 8.39 12.74 5.00
C THR A 239 9.08 14.09 5.19
N ALA A 240 9.94 14.51 4.26
CA ALA A 240 10.69 15.76 4.30
C ALA A 240 11.43 15.93 5.63
N ASN A 241 12.22 14.92 6.01
CA ASN A 241 12.97 14.89 7.28
C ASN A 241 12.09 15.05 8.54
N GLY A 242 10.82 14.68 8.45
CA GLY A 242 9.85 14.78 9.53
C GLY A 242 9.00 16.05 9.49
N CYS A 243 9.22 16.97 8.56
CA CYS A 243 8.50 18.24 8.48
C CYS A 243 7.08 18.13 7.92
N VAL A 244 6.78 17.11 7.12
CA VAL A 244 5.46 16.94 6.51
C VAL A 244 4.87 15.62 6.98
N LYS A 245 3.60 15.64 7.41
CA LYS A 245 2.81 14.45 7.70
C LYS A 245 1.80 14.25 6.57
N CYS A 246 1.68 13.04 6.05
CA CYS A 246 0.72 12.70 5.01
C CYS A 246 -0.14 11.52 5.45
N MET A 247 -1.43 11.57 5.15
CA MET A 247 -2.43 10.57 5.51
C MET A 247 -3.27 10.18 4.30
N CYS A 248 -3.53 8.88 4.19
CA CYS A 248 -4.44 8.32 3.22
C CYS A 248 -5.66 7.77 3.95
N ASP A 249 -6.82 8.38 3.70
CA ASP A 249 -8.10 7.98 4.27
C ASP A 249 -9.16 8.01 3.17
N ALA A 250 -9.51 6.83 2.64
CA ALA A 250 -10.47 6.70 1.55
C ALA A 250 -11.89 7.15 1.93
N ALA A 251 -12.24 7.18 3.21
CA ALA A 251 -13.55 7.65 3.66
C ALA A 251 -13.67 9.18 3.57
N ASN A 252 -12.57 9.89 3.81
CA ASN A 252 -12.56 11.35 3.98
C ASN A 252 -11.81 12.11 2.89
N ASN A 253 -10.89 11.47 2.17
CA ASN A 253 -9.99 12.12 1.20
C ASN A 253 -10.34 11.79 -0.25
N TRP A 254 -11.62 11.79 -0.62
CA TRP A 254 -12.05 11.50 -1.98
C TRP A 254 -12.61 12.72 -2.72
N THR A 255 -12.33 12.79 -4.01
CA THR A 255 -12.94 13.75 -4.94
C THR A 255 -13.61 12.97 -6.07
N LYS A 256 -14.82 13.38 -6.46
CA LYS A 256 -15.47 12.90 -7.69
C LYS A 256 -14.77 13.48 -8.91
N VAL A 257 -14.27 12.61 -9.77
CA VAL A 257 -13.70 12.98 -11.07
C VAL A 257 -14.57 12.36 -12.15
N TYR A 258 -15.19 13.18 -12.99
CA TYR A 258 -15.96 12.66 -14.11
C TYR A 258 -15.03 12.21 -15.22
N ILE A 259 -15.18 10.96 -15.67
CA ILE A 259 -14.36 10.41 -16.75
C ILE A 259 -15.19 10.42 -18.04
N PHE A 260 -14.69 11.13 -19.05
CA PHE A 260 -15.14 10.92 -20.42
C PHE A 260 -14.50 9.63 -20.93
N LYS A 261 -15.24 8.52 -20.92
CA LYS A 261 -14.84 7.33 -21.69
C LYS A 261 -15.06 7.65 -23.17
N PRO A 262 -14.06 7.56 -24.06
CA PRO A 262 -14.29 7.66 -25.49
C PRO A 262 -15.24 6.55 -25.93
N LEU A 263 -16.32 6.92 -26.62
CA LEU A 263 -17.25 5.96 -27.21
C LEU A 263 -16.50 5.10 -28.23
N THR A 264 -16.67 3.79 -28.18
CA THR A 264 -16.19 2.89 -29.24
C THR A 264 -16.99 3.14 -30.52
N ILE A 265 -16.46 2.78 -31.70
CA ILE A 265 -17.15 2.95 -33.00
C ILE A 265 -18.52 2.25 -33.00
N SER A 266 -18.65 1.08 -32.33
CA SER A 266 -19.94 0.41 -32.11
C SER A 266 -20.90 1.22 -31.22
N GLY A 267 -20.38 1.99 -30.27
CA GLY A 267 -21.16 2.92 -29.45
C GLY A 267 -21.61 4.16 -30.23
N ILE A 268 -20.85 4.58 -31.25
CA ILE A 268 -21.22 5.70 -32.14
C ILE A 268 -22.37 5.30 -33.09
N LEU A 269 -22.34 4.08 -33.64
CA LEU A 269 -23.39 3.57 -34.53
C LEU A 269 -24.74 3.34 -33.82
N ALA A 270 -24.74 3.14 -32.50
CA ALA A 270 -25.96 3.06 -31.69
C ALA A 270 -26.64 4.43 -31.45
N LEU A 271 -25.97 5.55 -31.74
CA LEU A 271 -26.47 6.91 -31.46
C LEU A 271 -27.54 7.42 -32.43
N GLN A 272 -27.83 6.70 -33.53
CA GLN A 272 -28.82 7.14 -34.52
C GLN A 272 -30.29 6.74 -34.20
N SER A 273 -30.57 6.01 -33.12
CA SER A 273 -31.92 5.44 -32.93
C SER A 273 -32.54 5.48 -31.53
N ALA A 274 -31.93 6.09 -30.51
CA ALA A 274 -32.57 6.16 -29.19
C ALA A 274 -32.27 7.46 -28.44
N ASN A 275 -33.32 8.09 -27.91
CA ASN A 275 -33.22 9.09 -26.84
C ASN A 275 -32.42 8.49 -25.68
N PHE A 276 -31.20 8.99 -25.43
CA PHE A 276 -30.36 8.45 -24.36
C PHE A 276 -29.97 9.52 -23.33
N HIS A 277 -30.17 9.16 -22.06
CA HIS A 277 -29.58 9.82 -20.90
C HIS A 277 -28.06 9.64 -20.93
N ILE A 278 -27.30 10.74 -20.87
CA ILE A 278 -25.84 10.66 -20.67
C ILE A 278 -25.60 10.13 -19.25
N ILE A 279 -25.18 8.86 -19.13
CA ILE A 279 -24.70 8.31 -17.86
C ILE A 279 -23.29 8.85 -17.64
N TYR A 280 -23.17 9.90 -16.83
CA TYR A 280 -21.87 10.36 -16.34
C TYR A 280 -21.26 9.26 -15.46
N ASN A 281 -20.23 8.58 -15.96
CA ASN A 281 -19.39 7.75 -15.10
C ASN A 281 -18.45 8.67 -14.31
N TYR A 282 -18.53 8.64 -12.98
CA TYR A 282 -17.56 9.28 -12.11
C TYR A 282 -16.61 8.23 -11.54
N ALA A 283 -15.33 8.55 -11.49
CA ALA A 283 -14.35 7.86 -10.67
C ALA A 283 -14.18 8.59 -9.34
N VAL A 284 -13.93 7.82 -8.29
CA VAL A 284 -13.57 8.34 -6.99
C VAL A 284 -12.05 8.37 -6.91
N LEU A 285 -11.45 9.55 -6.91
CA LEU A 285 -10.02 9.73 -6.73
C LEU A 285 -9.74 9.97 -5.26
N VAL A 286 -9.04 9.03 -4.61
CA VAL A 286 -8.58 9.22 -3.23
C VAL A 286 -7.23 9.92 -3.25
N ARG A 287 -7.15 11.14 -2.70
CA ARG A 287 -5.94 11.97 -2.70
C ARG A 287 -5.17 11.83 -1.38
N LEU A 288 -3.85 11.92 -1.46
CA LEU A 288 -2.99 11.98 -0.30
C LEU A 288 -3.12 13.36 0.35
N HIS A 289 -3.59 13.40 1.59
CA HIS A 289 -3.71 14.65 2.34
C HIS A 289 -2.46 14.86 3.18
N CYS A 290 -1.79 15.99 3.02
CA CYS A 290 -0.59 16.32 3.79
C CYS A 290 -0.76 17.63 4.54
N GLU A 291 -0.09 17.73 5.68
CA GLU A 291 -0.07 18.88 6.57
C GLU A 291 1.35 19.13 7.13
N PRO A 292 1.70 20.37 7.50
CA PRO A 292 2.89 20.65 8.29
C PRO A 292 2.87 19.84 9.59
N SER A 293 3.99 19.19 9.89
CA SER A 293 4.15 18.46 11.13
C SER A 293 4.63 19.39 12.25
N GLN A 294 4.37 18.98 13.50
CA GLN A 294 4.89 19.65 14.70
C GLN A 294 6.24 19.07 15.16
N ASN A 295 6.92 18.28 14.32
CA ASN A 295 8.16 17.62 14.69
C ASN A 295 9.38 18.49 14.40
N LYS A 296 10.40 18.35 15.24
CA LYS A 296 11.73 18.86 14.91
C LYS A 296 12.31 18.11 13.70
N PRO A 297 12.77 18.79 12.65
CA PRO A 297 13.39 18.14 11.50
C PRO A 297 14.65 17.36 11.89
N SER A 298 14.91 16.26 11.19
CA SER A 298 16.10 15.44 11.42
C SER A 298 17.38 15.93 10.73
N LYS A 299 17.25 16.74 9.67
CA LYS A 299 18.39 17.22 8.85
C LYS A 299 18.45 18.74 8.68
N TRP A 300 17.42 19.46 9.07
CA TRP A 300 17.35 20.91 8.98
C TRP A 300 17.25 21.50 10.38
N ASP A 301 17.71 22.75 10.56
CA ASP A 301 17.53 23.48 11.82
C ASP A 301 16.06 23.85 12.04
N THR A 302 15.36 24.20 10.95
CA THR A 302 13.94 24.50 10.91
C THR A 302 13.36 24.02 9.59
N CYS A 303 12.07 23.64 9.59
CA CYS A 303 11.42 23.18 8.38
C CYS A 303 11.37 24.29 7.31
N PRO A 304 11.75 23.99 6.05
CA PRO A 304 11.60 24.92 4.94
C PRO A 304 10.16 25.40 4.77
N SER A 305 9.98 26.50 4.04
CA SER A 305 8.64 27.03 3.73
C SER A 305 7.76 25.97 3.07
N MET A 306 6.52 25.85 3.57
CA MET A 306 5.48 24.98 3.02
C MET A 306 4.36 25.78 2.36
N LYS A 307 4.64 27.00 1.92
CA LYS A 307 3.69 27.86 1.22
C LYS A 307 3.63 27.51 -0.26
N CYS A 308 2.45 27.59 -0.86
CA CYS A 308 2.30 27.49 -2.30
C CYS A 308 2.59 28.84 -2.97
N GLN A 309 3.31 28.80 -4.10
CA GLN A 309 3.50 29.96 -4.95
C GLN A 309 2.22 30.26 -5.74
N GLY A 310 1.85 31.53 -5.90
CA GLY A 310 0.70 31.95 -6.71
C GLY A 310 -0.67 31.90 -6.03
N ALA A 311 -0.76 31.57 -4.74
CA ALA A 311 -1.97 31.73 -3.94
C ALA A 311 -1.65 32.40 -2.60
N GLU A 312 -2.26 33.55 -2.33
CA GLU A 312 -1.95 34.35 -1.15
C GLU A 312 -2.20 33.56 0.14
N GLY A 313 -1.14 33.28 0.89
CA GLY A 313 -1.20 32.71 2.24
C GLY A 313 -1.50 31.21 2.34
N LEU A 314 -1.63 30.47 1.23
CA LEU A 314 -1.86 29.03 1.30
C LEU A 314 -0.60 28.25 1.67
N SER A 315 -0.71 27.43 2.72
CA SER A 315 0.29 26.42 3.09
C SER A 315 -0.23 25.01 2.82
N ILE A 316 0.65 24.01 2.76
CA ILE A 316 0.30 22.59 2.59
C ILE A 316 -0.92 22.21 3.45
N GLY A 317 -1.92 21.60 2.84
CA GLY A 317 -3.16 21.15 3.50
C GLY A 317 -4.29 22.18 3.50
N ASN A 318 -3.97 23.47 3.33
CA ASN A 318 -4.98 24.52 3.24
C ASN A 318 -5.61 24.56 1.83
N SER A 319 -6.88 24.95 1.78
CA SER A 319 -7.59 25.22 0.53
C SER A 319 -8.24 26.58 0.54
N THR A 320 -8.34 27.22 -0.62
CA THR A 320 -9.29 28.30 -0.89
C THR A 320 -10.38 27.81 -1.82
N ALA A 321 -11.58 28.38 -1.71
CA ALA A 321 -12.68 28.12 -2.62
C ALA A 321 -13.14 29.43 -3.25
N ALA A 322 -13.23 29.47 -4.57
CA ALA A 322 -13.82 30.55 -5.34
C ALA A 322 -14.97 29.96 -6.18
N GLY A 323 -16.21 30.15 -5.73
CA GLY A 323 -17.35 29.42 -6.29
C GLY A 323 -17.23 27.92 -6.01
N CYS A 324 -17.28 27.09 -7.07
CA CYS A 324 -17.12 25.63 -6.97
C CYS A 324 -15.72 25.12 -7.29
N ASN A 325 -14.79 26.03 -7.60
CA ASN A 325 -13.40 25.70 -7.80
C ASN A 325 -12.69 25.78 -6.45
N ARG A 326 -12.20 24.62 -6.00
CA ARG A 326 -11.39 24.51 -4.79
C ARG A 326 -9.93 24.39 -5.19
N SER A 327 -9.10 25.31 -4.72
CA SER A 327 -7.66 25.28 -4.89
C SER A 327 -7.02 24.81 -3.59
N THR A 328 -6.32 23.68 -3.60
CA THR A 328 -5.63 23.14 -2.42
C THR A 328 -4.13 23.20 -2.62
N CYS A 329 -3.41 23.67 -1.60
CA CYS A 329 -1.96 23.59 -1.60
C CYS A 329 -1.53 22.17 -1.20
N SER A 330 -0.96 21.43 -2.15
CA SER A 330 -0.56 20.04 -1.99
C SER A 330 0.96 19.92 -1.88
N TYR A 331 1.40 18.92 -1.12
CA TYR A 331 2.80 18.53 -1.06
C TYR A 331 3.24 17.91 -2.39
N ALA A 332 4.36 18.38 -2.93
CA ALA A 332 4.91 17.94 -4.22
C ALA A 332 6.29 17.28 -4.11
N GLY A 333 6.78 17.03 -2.88
CA GLY A 333 8.06 16.39 -2.62
C GLY A 333 9.05 17.28 -1.87
N PHE A 334 10.30 16.83 -1.75
CA PHE A 334 11.40 17.61 -1.18
C PHE A 334 12.74 17.22 -1.78
N ASN A 335 13.70 18.14 -1.65
CA ASN A 335 15.11 17.91 -1.99
C ASN A 335 15.99 18.35 -0.81
N ASN A 336 17.30 18.48 -1.02
CA ASN A 336 18.23 18.84 0.07
C ASN A 336 17.95 20.21 0.70
N SER A 337 17.41 21.17 -0.05
CA SER A 337 17.30 22.57 0.37
C SER A 337 15.88 23.01 0.68
N THR A 338 14.86 22.43 0.04
CA THR A 338 13.48 22.92 0.16
C THR A 338 12.42 21.82 0.13
N ILE A 339 11.21 22.21 0.55
CA ILE A 339 9.97 21.47 0.36
C ILE A 339 9.27 22.03 -0.88
N MET A 340 8.89 21.14 -1.79
CA MET A 340 8.17 21.47 -3.01
C MET A 340 6.66 21.40 -2.76
N THR A 341 5.94 22.37 -3.30
CA THR A 341 4.49 22.49 -3.17
C THR A 341 3.85 22.74 -4.54
N THR A 342 2.59 22.38 -4.69
CA THR A 342 1.83 22.64 -5.93
C THR A 342 0.38 22.94 -5.62
N LEU A 343 -0.26 23.75 -6.48
CA LEU A 343 -1.69 24.03 -6.38
C LEU A 343 -2.48 22.99 -7.15
N VAL A 344 -3.35 22.28 -6.45
CA VAL A 344 -4.29 21.31 -7.04
C VAL A 344 -5.67 21.95 -7.10
N GLN A 345 -6.23 22.02 -8.31
CA GLN A 345 -7.58 22.50 -8.55
C GLN A 345 -8.53 21.31 -8.64
N ASP A 346 -9.57 21.30 -7.80
CA ASP A 346 -10.70 20.39 -7.93
C ASP A 346 -11.89 21.21 -8.45
N SER A 347 -12.26 21.00 -9.72
CA SER A 347 -13.47 21.55 -10.32
C SER A 347 -14.64 20.61 -10.03
N SER A 348 -15.28 20.80 -8.88
CA SER A 348 -16.61 20.21 -8.70
C SER A 348 -17.59 20.97 -9.60
N SER A 349 -18.20 20.32 -10.59
CA SER A 349 -19.31 20.92 -11.33
C SER A 349 -20.37 21.35 -10.31
N CYS A 350 -20.64 22.65 -10.17
CA CYS A 350 -21.64 23.18 -9.25
C CYS A 350 -22.98 22.46 -9.47
N SER A 351 -23.34 21.54 -8.57
CA SER A 351 -24.74 21.13 -8.48
C SER A 351 -25.47 22.30 -7.83
N ARG A 352 -26.20 23.08 -8.64
CA ARG A 352 -27.19 24.02 -8.08
C ARG A 352 -28.11 23.21 -7.18
N THR A 353 -28.28 23.71 -5.95
CA THR A 353 -29.18 23.20 -4.91
C THR A 353 -30.37 22.40 -5.44
N ALA A 354 -30.43 21.12 -5.07
CA ALA A 354 -31.69 20.40 -4.91
C ALA A 354 -31.59 19.55 -3.63
N SER A 355 -32.66 19.58 -2.86
CA SER A 355 -32.86 19.08 -1.50
C SER A 355 -32.78 17.53 -1.41
N PRO A 356 -33.05 16.88 -0.25
CA PRO A 356 -32.71 15.47 0.01
C PRO A 356 -33.47 14.50 -0.92
N PRO A 357 -33.09 13.20 -1.00
CA PRO A 357 -33.24 12.41 -2.21
C PRO A 357 -34.72 12.15 -2.53
N SER A 358 -35.25 12.88 -3.50
CA SER A 358 -36.41 12.47 -4.28
C SER A 358 -35.94 12.20 -5.71
N ASN A 359 -36.36 11.06 -6.25
CA ASN A 359 -36.17 10.70 -7.65
C ASN A 359 -36.77 11.80 -8.53
N ASP A 360 -35.97 12.71 -9.07
CA ASP A 360 -36.45 13.60 -10.10
C ASP A 360 -35.38 13.98 -11.13
N VAL A 361 -35.84 13.93 -12.37
CA VAL A 361 -35.11 14.11 -13.63
C VAL A 361 -34.88 15.60 -13.87
N SER A 362 -33.63 16.05 -13.92
CA SER A 362 -33.30 17.42 -14.29
C SER A 362 -33.17 17.57 -15.81
N ARG A 363 -34.17 18.20 -16.43
CA ARG A 363 -34.07 18.82 -17.76
C ARG A 363 -33.22 20.08 -17.64
N ILE A 364 -32.13 20.19 -18.41
CA ILE A 364 -31.42 21.46 -18.57
C ILE A 364 -31.65 21.99 -19.98
N ASN A 365 -32.04 23.25 -20.01
CA ASN A 365 -32.42 24.04 -21.17
C ASN A 365 -31.18 24.68 -21.82
N SER A 366 -31.24 24.78 -23.15
CA SER A 366 -30.25 25.28 -24.09
C SER A 366 -29.61 26.61 -23.70
N SER A 367 -28.26 26.67 -23.72
CA SER A 367 -27.50 27.64 -24.54
C SER A 367 -26.00 27.45 -24.24
N TRP A 368 -25.16 27.57 -25.28
CA TRP A 368 -23.68 27.53 -25.32
C TRP A 368 -22.99 26.17 -25.55
N ASP A 369 -23.46 25.03 -25.01
CA ASP A 369 -22.79 23.73 -25.24
C ASP A 369 -23.10 23.08 -26.61
N CYS A 370 -24.19 23.48 -27.29
CA CYS A 370 -24.51 22.96 -28.62
C CYS A 370 -23.61 23.52 -29.75
N LEU A 371 -22.85 24.61 -29.49
CA LEU A 371 -22.04 25.25 -30.53
C LEU A 371 -20.75 24.47 -30.82
N PHE A 372 -20.15 23.86 -29.80
CA PHE A 372 -18.93 23.06 -29.96
C PHE A 372 -19.18 21.74 -30.70
N ILE A 373 -20.36 21.14 -30.51
CA ILE A 373 -20.75 19.88 -31.17
C ILE A 373 -20.99 20.10 -32.68
N LEU A 374 -21.51 21.27 -33.08
CA LEU A 374 -21.71 21.61 -34.49
C LEU A 374 -20.40 21.86 -35.25
N VAL A 375 -19.39 22.47 -34.62
CA VAL A 375 -18.09 22.74 -35.26
C VAL A 375 -17.30 21.46 -35.53
N VAL A 376 -17.39 20.47 -34.62
CA VAL A 376 -16.72 19.17 -34.80
C VAL A 376 -17.44 18.30 -35.85
N LEU A 377 -18.79 18.37 -35.92
CA LEU A 377 -19.56 17.69 -36.98
C LEU A 377 -19.31 18.28 -38.38
N CYS A 378 -19.09 19.59 -38.50
CA CYS A 378 -18.75 20.21 -39.80
C CYS A 378 -17.36 19.82 -40.33
N PHE A 379 -16.39 19.52 -39.45
CA PHE A 379 -15.05 19.09 -39.86
C PHE A 379 -14.99 17.63 -40.34
N HIS A 380 -15.97 16.80 -40.00
CA HIS A 380 -16.04 15.40 -40.44
C HIS A 380 -16.98 15.15 -41.63
N LEU A 381 -17.63 16.20 -42.16
CA LEU A 381 -18.45 16.14 -43.36
C LEU A 381 -17.76 16.70 -44.61
N PHE A 382 -16.49 17.12 -44.52
CA PHE A 382 -15.70 17.70 -45.62
C PHE A 382 -14.32 17.06 -45.84
N GLN A 383 -14.14 15.77 -45.52
CA GLN A 383 -13.00 14.96 -45.98
C GLN A 383 -13.44 13.61 -46.51
#